data_AF-A0A497GI86-F1
#
_entry.id   AF-A0A497GI86-F1
#
_cell.length_a   1.000
_cell.length_b   1.000
_cell.length_c   1.000
_cell.angle_alpha   90.00
_cell.angle_beta   90.00
_cell.angle_gamma   90.00
#
_symmetry.space_group_name_H-M   'P 1'
#
loop_
_entity.id
_entity.type
_entity.pdbx_description
1 polymer ?
#
loop_
_entity_poly.entity_id
_entity_poly.type
_entity_poly.pdbx_seq_one_letter_code
_entity_poly.pdbx_strand_id
1 'polypeptide(L)'
;MENLEDMFKDSHRIFYKIEYAPISVRNILIKMKNLASLMVGLAYYSVLYGDRKLAKEVHNLEELVDFLNLQLIMQASLATRSANDAKRIISIFRLASAVDKISNAAADIASVALVKGGSQLVGSALLASKDVIARVKIRQGSNIIGRSLKDVHKILDVAFDVIAVRRDMRWILEPKADYTLNLNDVLIVRGTLESIKALKEVAKDYEEYPRELEKPPKAIITGLLKLKEVSELMVYLAYMSIMTKSIEIAKHVLSLEDYVDNLYVKYMVESIRSSSDISSEDLVSLLRIATATEMIADAAAEMAEIIIRGLEPHPILSDVLQEGLERILIIKAPKSLDGLKIGDLKLSNYSAFILAIKRNNEWIINPSNDEVVQGDDVLLIRCYEESRKQVLEKLMVKGQ
;
A
#
# COMPACT_ATOMS: atom_id res chain seq x y z
N MET A 1 22.89 2.74 -21.59
CA MET A 1 21.89 2.90 -20.52
C MET A 1 22.09 1.73 -19.58
N GLU A 2 22.94 1.92 -18.57
CA GLU A 2 23.07 0.93 -17.50
C GLU A 2 21.72 0.77 -16.81
N ASN A 3 21.31 -0.49 -16.64
CA ASN A 3 20.07 -0.84 -16.00
C ASN A 3 20.16 -0.39 -14.53
N LEU A 4 19.18 0.36 -14.03
CA LEU A 4 19.15 0.82 -12.63
C LEU A 4 19.41 -0.33 -11.66
N GLU A 5 18.95 -1.55 -11.98
CA GLU A 5 19.18 -2.79 -11.22
C GLU A 5 20.68 -3.15 -11.04
N ASP A 6 21.57 -2.79 -11.97
CA ASP A 6 23.02 -3.07 -11.89
C ASP A 6 23.75 -2.08 -10.97
N MET A 7 23.23 -0.86 -10.78
CA MET A 7 23.79 0.11 -9.83
C MET A 7 23.58 -0.29 -8.36
N PHE A 8 22.69 -1.24 -8.07
CA PHE A 8 22.31 -1.62 -6.70
C PHE A 8 22.94 -2.94 -6.22
N LYS A 9 23.88 -3.53 -6.97
CA LYS A 9 24.55 -4.79 -6.58
C LYS A 9 25.57 -4.63 -5.43
N ASP A 10 26.08 -3.42 -5.19
CA ASP A 10 27.02 -3.08 -4.10
C ASP A 10 26.39 -2.09 -3.11
N SER A 11 25.37 -2.56 -2.38
CA SER A 11 24.32 -1.76 -1.73
C SER A 11 24.66 -1.06 -0.40
N HIS A 12 25.93 -0.88 -0.01
CA HIS A 12 26.27 -0.16 1.24
C HIS A 12 27.12 1.11 1.06
N ARG A 13 27.70 1.36 -0.12
CA ARG A 13 28.56 2.54 -0.36
C ARG A 13 27.96 3.59 -1.30
N ILE A 14 26.88 3.26 -2.01
CA ILE A 14 26.36 4.08 -3.11
C ILE A 14 25.37 5.16 -2.62
N PHE A 15 24.70 4.96 -1.49
CA PHE A 15 23.72 5.92 -0.97
C PHE A 15 24.32 7.20 -0.37
N TYR A 16 25.62 7.22 -0.03
CA TYR A 16 26.25 8.37 0.63
C TYR A 16 26.84 9.40 -0.34
N LYS A 17 27.11 9.05 -1.61
CA LYS A 17 27.70 9.98 -2.57
C LYS A 17 26.65 10.39 -3.60
N ILE A 18 26.15 11.62 -3.44
CA ILE A 18 25.14 12.20 -4.34
C ILE A 18 25.86 12.70 -5.60
N GLU A 19 25.70 11.97 -6.71
CA GLU A 19 26.10 12.41 -8.04
C GLU A 19 24.89 12.41 -8.97
N TYR A 20 24.93 13.28 -9.98
CA TYR A 20 23.88 13.34 -10.99
C TYR A 20 23.82 12.03 -11.80
N ALA A 21 22.66 11.37 -11.80
CA ALA A 21 22.37 10.25 -12.70
C ALA A 21 21.16 10.63 -13.58
N PRO A 22 21.23 10.51 -14.93
CA PRO A 22 20.17 10.94 -15.85
C PRO A 22 18.96 10.00 -15.83
N ILE A 23 18.20 10.01 -14.73
CA ILE A 23 17.00 9.22 -14.51
C ILE A 23 15.79 10.14 -14.71
N SER A 24 14.77 9.68 -15.44
CA SER A 24 13.56 10.49 -15.65
C SER A 24 12.79 10.68 -14.33
N VAL A 25 12.29 11.91 -14.10
CA VAL A 25 11.45 12.24 -12.93
C VAL A 25 10.25 11.29 -12.82
N ARG A 26 9.64 10.94 -13.96
CA ARG A 26 8.54 9.97 -14.05
C ARG A 26 8.92 8.60 -13.47
N ASN A 27 10.07 8.05 -13.87
CA ASN A 27 10.51 6.74 -13.39
C ASN A 27 10.89 6.78 -11.92
N ILE A 28 11.49 7.88 -11.46
CA ILE A 28 11.79 8.08 -10.04
C ILE A 28 10.49 8.06 -9.23
N LEU A 29 9.49 8.85 -9.61
CA LEU A 29 8.20 8.91 -8.92
C LEU A 29 7.47 7.56 -8.89
N ILE A 30 7.45 6.82 -10.00
CA ILE A 30 6.85 5.47 -10.04
C ILE A 30 7.56 4.56 -9.04
N LYS A 31 8.90 4.58 -9.02
CA LYS A 31 9.69 3.75 -8.12
C LYS A 31 9.46 4.13 -6.65
N MET A 32 9.49 5.42 -6.31
CA MET A 32 9.19 5.91 -4.96
C MET A 32 7.78 5.49 -4.51
N LYS A 33 6.76 5.69 -5.36
CA LYS A 33 5.36 5.30 -5.07
C LYS A 33 5.24 3.81 -4.75
N ASN A 34 5.83 2.96 -5.59
CA ASN A 34 5.77 1.51 -5.40
C ASN A 34 6.51 1.09 -4.13
N LEU A 35 7.72 1.62 -3.91
CA LEU A 35 8.51 1.36 -2.71
C LEU A 35 7.76 1.77 -1.44
N ALA A 36 7.15 2.95 -1.40
CA ALA A 36 6.40 3.39 -0.22
C ALA A 36 5.20 2.47 0.09
N SER A 37 4.40 2.09 -0.92
CA SER A 37 3.27 1.15 -0.73
C SER A 37 3.74 -0.24 -0.26
N LEU A 38 4.82 -0.74 -0.85
CA LEU A 38 5.52 -1.96 -0.45
C LEU A 38 5.96 -1.88 1.02
N MET A 39 6.67 -0.82 1.39
CA MET A 39 7.23 -0.61 2.72
C MET A 39 6.14 -0.60 3.79
N VAL A 40 5.01 0.07 3.57
CA VAL A 40 3.88 0.07 4.52
C VAL A 40 3.41 -1.37 4.80
N GLY A 41 3.28 -2.19 3.76
CA GLY A 41 2.93 -3.61 3.91
C GLY A 41 3.96 -4.42 4.69
N LEU A 42 5.24 -4.27 4.34
CA LEU A 42 6.34 -4.97 4.99
C LEU A 42 6.51 -4.53 6.45
N ALA A 43 6.27 -3.26 6.75
CA ALA A 43 6.36 -2.70 8.09
C ALA A 43 5.35 -3.35 9.03
N TYR A 44 4.07 -3.34 8.67
CA TYR A 44 3.03 -4.02 9.46
C TYR A 44 3.29 -5.51 9.60
N TYR A 45 3.78 -6.18 8.54
CA TYR A 45 4.17 -7.60 8.64
C TYR A 45 5.33 -7.81 9.62
N SER A 46 6.36 -6.94 9.55
CA SER A 46 7.53 -7.07 10.41
C SER A 46 7.14 -7.01 11.89
N VAL A 47 6.18 -6.14 12.24
CA VAL A 47 5.58 -6.05 13.57
C VAL A 47 4.76 -7.30 13.88
N LEU A 48 3.87 -7.70 12.96
CA LEU A 48 3.00 -8.86 13.12
C LEU A 48 3.76 -10.14 13.50
N TYR A 49 4.93 -10.36 12.89
CA TYR A 49 5.72 -11.58 13.09
C TYR A 49 6.99 -11.37 13.92
N GLY A 50 7.23 -10.16 14.44
CA GLY A 50 8.49 -9.81 15.10
C GLY A 50 9.72 -10.05 14.21
N ASP A 51 9.58 -9.87 12.89
CA ASP A 51 10.64 -10.16 11.93
C ASP A 51 11.62 -8.98 11.82
N ARG A 52 12.65 -9.03 12.67
CA ARG A 52 13.74 -8.03 12.71
C ARG A 52 14.51 -7.93 11.40
N LYS A 53 14.58 -8.99 10.60
CA LYS A 53 15.30 -8.93 9.31
C LYS A 53 14.47 -8.17 8.30
N LEU A 54 13.16 -8.40 8.27
CA LEU A 54 12.28 -7.64 7.40
C LEU A 54 12.21 -6.17 7.82
N ALA A 55 12.15 -5.88 9.12
CA ALA A 55 12.18 -4.50 9.60
C ALA A 55 13.44 -3.74 9.15
N LYS A 56 14.61 -4.39 9.18
CA LYS A 56 15.85 -3.82 8.61
C LYS A 56 15.77 -3.61 7.11
N GLU A 57 15.10 -4.50 6.38
CA GLU A 57 14.89 -4.34 4.95
C GLU A 57 14.01 -3.12 4.65
N VAL A 58 12.99 -2.84 5.47
CA VAL A 58 12.18 -1.61 5.34
C VAL A 58 13.07 -0.37 5.48
N HIS A 59 13.99 -0.31 6.45
CA HIS A 59 14.94 0.80 6.56
C HIS A 59 15.90 0.92 5.35
N ASN A 60 16.36 -0.20 4.79
CA ASN A 60 17.17 -0.14 3.56
C ASN A 60 16.38 0.46 2.39
N LEU A 61 15.07 0.21 2.33
CA LEU A 61 14.19 0.80 1.32
C LEU A 61 13.92 2.28 1.57
N GLU A 62 13.81 2.70 2.83
CA GLU A 62 13.75 4.11 3.23
C GLU A 62 14.96 4.89 2.69
N GLU A 63 16.18 4.40 2.94
CA GLU A 63 17.41 5.00 2.40
C GLU A 63 17.42 5.09 0.86
N LEU A 64 16.81 4.10 0.18
CA LEU A 64 16.65 4.14 -1.27
C LEU A 64 15.63 5.19 -1.73
N VAL A 65 14.51 5.35 -1.01
CA VAL A 65 13.52 6.40 -1.30
C VAL A 65 14.13 7.79 -1.09
N ASP A 66 14.88 7.99 -0.01
CA ASP A 66 15.63 9.23 0.26
C ASP A 66 16.58 9.57 -0.89
N PHE A 67 17.36 8.57 -1.33
CA PHE A 67 18.27 8.74 -2.48
C PHE A 67 17.52 9.10 -3.76
N LEU A 68 16.40 8.44 -4.03
CA LEU A 68 15.55 8.74 -5.19
C LEU A 68 14.96 10.16 -5.12
N ASN A 69 14.57 10.61 -3.94
CA ASN A 69 14.08 11.98 -3.71
C ASN A 69 15.16 13.02 -4.03
N LEU A 70 16.41 12.78 -3.59
CA LEU A 70 17.56 13.63 -3.93
C LEU A 70 17.83 13.67 -5.45
N GLN A 71 17.74 12.53 -6.14
CA GLN A 71 17.85 12.49 -7.60
C GLN A 71 16.71 13.28 -8.26
N LEU A 72 15.48 13.15 -7.78
CA LEU A 72 14.33 13.89 -8.29
C LEU A 72 14.54 15.40 -8.14
N ILE A 73 15.05 15.87 -6.99
CA ILE A 73 15.38 17.27 -6.76
C ILE A 73 16.39 17.79 -7.78
N MET A 74 17.46 17.05 -8.04
CA MET A 74 18.45 17.45 -9.06
C MET A 74 17.82 17.54 -10.45
N GLN A 75 17.04 16.53 -10.87
CA GLN A 75 16.39 16.50 -12.18
C GLN A 75 15.38 17.64 -12.36
N ALA A 76 14.52 17.85 -11.37
CA ALA A 76 13.54 18.92 -11.38
C ALA A 76 14.20 20.31 -11.37
N SER A 77 15.30 20.49 -10.63
CA SER A 77 16.06 21.75 -10.60
C SER A 77 16.66 22.08 -11.96
N LEU A 78 17.25 21.10 -12.65
CA LEU A 78 17.82 21.29 -13.99
C LEU A 78 16.75 21.53 -15.07
N ALA A 79 15.54 21.00 -14.87
CA ALA A 79 14.41 21.21 -15.76
C ALA A 79 13.71 22.57 -15.57
N THR A 80 13.90 23.22 -14.41
CA THR A 80 13.24 24.49 -14.08
C THR A 80 13.96 25.68 -14.71
N ARG A 81 13.35 26.37 -15.67
CA ARG A 81 13.97 27.53 -16.37
C ARG A 81 13.18 28.83 -16.25
N SER A 82 12.00 28.79 -15.63
CA SER A 82 11.12 29.94 -15.45
C SER A 82 10.28 29.81 -14.18
N ALA A 83 9.66 30.92 -13.76
CA ALA A 83 8.70 30.90 -12.65
C ALA A 83 7.49 29.99 -12.92
N ASN A 84 7.08 29.87 -14.20
CA ASN A 84 5.99 28.97 -14.58
C ASN A 84 6.40 27.49 -14.49
N ASP A 85 7.64 27.16 -14.89
CA ASP A 85 8.18 25.80 -14.71
C ASP A 85 8.27 25.45 -13.22
N ALA A 86 8.77 26.39 -12.41
CA ALA A 86 8.85 26.24 -10.96
C ALA A 86 7.47 25.94 -10.37
N LYS A 87 6.43 26.71 -10.77
CA LYS A 87 5.05 26.50 -10.32
C LYS A 87 4.54 25.09 -10.67
N ARG A 88 4.82 24.58 -11.87
CA ARG A 88 4.38 23.23 -12.29
C ARG A 88 5.09 22.13 -11.50
N ILE A 89 6.38 22.33 -11.23
CA ILE A 89 7.22 21.39 -10.50
C ILE A 89 6.85 21.28 -9.01
N ILE A 90 6.15 22.28 -8.43
CA ILE A 90 5.61 22.17 -7.06
C ILE A 90 4.79 20.89 -6.87
N SER A 91 3.94 20.53 -7.83
CA SER A 91 3.11 19.32 -7.75
C SER A 91 3.94 18.03 -7.71
N ILE A 92 5.06 18.00 -8.44
CA ILE A 92 6.02 16.89 -8.46
C ILE A 92 6.70 16.78 -7.10
N PHE A 93 7.21 17.89 -6.57
CA PHE A 93 7.86 17.91 -5.26
C PHE A 93 6.91 17.54 -4.13
N ARG A 94 5.66 18.01 -4.18
CA ARG A 94 4.66 17.68 -3.17
C ARG A 94 4.32 16.20 -3.17
N LEU A 95 4.14 15.59 -4.34
CA LEU A 95 3.97 14.15 -4.43
C LEU A 95 5.20 13.40 -3.89
N ALA A 96 6.41 13.77 -4.35
CA ALA A 96 7.65 13.11 -3.93
C ALA A 96 7.85 13.20 -2.41
N SER A 97 7.69 14.39 -1.83
CA SER A 97 7.83 14.64 -0.39
C SER A 97 6.79 13.91 0.44
N ALA A 98 5.55 13.78 -0.05
CA ALA A 98 4.53 13.01 0.66
C ALA A 98 4.80 11.50 0.60
N VAL A 99 5.26 10.99 -0.55
CA VAL A 99 5.66 9.58 -0.69
C VAL A 99 6.86 9.25 0.21
N ASP A 100 7.82 10.17 0.32
CA ASP A 100 8.97 10.12 1.25
C ASP A 100 8.50 10.11 2.72
N LYS A 101 7.55 10.95 3.10
CA LYS A 101 6.92 10.89 4.44
C LYS A 101 6.25 9.55 4.72
N ILE A 102 5.56 8.96 3.73
CA ILE A 102 4.95 7.64 3.86
C ILE A 102 6.02 6.56 4.06
N SER A 103 7.15 6.62 3.34
CA SER A 103 8.25 5.66 3.54
C SER A 103 8.86 5.77 4.94
N ASN A 104 9.04 6.99 5.44
CA ASN A 104 9.59 7.22 6.78
C ASN A 104 8.63 6.70 7.86
N ALA A 105 7.33 6.97 7.71
CA ALA A 105 6.31 6.41 8.58
C ALA A 105 6.30 4.87 8.56
N ALA A 106 6.47 4.25 7.39
CA ALA A 106 6.59 2.80 7.30
C ALA A 106 7.84 2.28 8.05
N ALA A 107 8.98 2.96 7.95
CA ALA A 107 10.18 2.62 8.69
C ALA A 107 10.02 2.79 10.22
N ASP A 108 9.26 3.79 10.66
CA ASP A 108 8.91 3.98 12.07
C ASP A 108 8.01 2.85 12.61
N ILE A 109 7.04 2.38 11.81
CA ILE A 109 6.25 1.18 12.14
C ILE A 109 7.18 -0.03 12.23
N ALA A 110 8.05 -0.24 11.25
CA ALA A 110 8.97 -1.38 11.21
C ALA A 110 9.95 -1.38 12.40
N SER A 111 10.36 -0.19 12.87
CA SER A 111 11.25 -0.02 14.02
C SER A 111 10.70 -0.65 15.30
N VAL A 112 9.37 -0.78 15.44
CA VAL A 112 8.75 -1.46 16.58
C VAL A 112 9.16 -2.93 16.64
N ALA A 113 9.31 -3.60 15.50
CA ALA A 113 9.77 -4.98 15.45
C ALA A 113 11.25 -5.14 15.84
N LEU A 114 12.05 -4.08 15.81
CA LEU A 114 13.47 -4.11 16.18
C LEU A 114 13.71 -4.09 17.70
N VAL A 115 12.75 -3.57 18.46
CA VAL A 115 12.79 -3.44 19.92
C VAL A 115 12.57 -4.82 20.55
N LYS A 116 13.39 -5.18 21.56
CA LYS A 116 13.16 -6.40 22.35
C LYS A 116 11.84 -6.26 23.09
N GLY A 117 10.90 -7.17 22.83
CA GLY A 117 9.58 -7.14 23.46
C GLY A 117 8.50 -6.42 22.68
N GLY A 118 8.72 -6.00 21.43
CA GLY A 118 7.64 -5.62 20.51
C GLY A 118 6.71 -6.83 20.35
N SER A 119 5.64 -6.87 21.15
CA SER A 119 5.00 -8.13 21.46
C SER A 119 4.14 -8.67 20.32
N GLN A 120 3.98 -9.98 20.39
CA GLN A 120 2.92 -10.75 19.74
C GLN A 120 1.52 -10.10 19.87
N LEU A 121 1.26 -9.35 20.95
CA LEU A 121 0.00 -8.65 21.20
C LEU A 121 -0.20 -7.48 20.22
N VAL A 122 0.85 -6.70 19.93
CA VAL A 122 0.83 -5.64 18.89
C VAL A 122 0.51 -6.22 17.51
N GLY A 123 1.14 -7.34 17.18
CA GLY A 123 0.89 -8.04 15.92
C GLY A 123 -0.56 -8.48 15.76
N SER A 124 -1.17 -9.03 16.82
CA SER A 124 -2.55 -9.49 16.77
C SER A 124 -3.58 -8.39 16.46
N ALA A 125 -3.28 -7.13 16.82
CA ALA A 125 -4.12 -5.98 16.49
C ALA A 125 -4.22 -5.74 14.97
N LEU A 126 -3.20 -6.12 14.21
CA LEU A 126 -3.09 -5.89 12.77
C LEU A 126 -3.73 -7.00 11.92
N LEU A 127 -4.10 -8.14 12.52
CA LEU A 127 -4.66 -9.31 11.81
C LEU A 127 -6.12 -9.17 11.38
N ALA A 128 -6.88 -8.21 11.94
CA ALA A 128 -8.33 -8.13 11.73
C ALA A 128 -8.77 -7.21 10.58
N SER A 129 -7.87 -6.89 9.64
CA SER A 129 -8.21 -6.13 8.42
C SER A 129 -8.71 -7.03 7.28
N LYS A 130 -9.45 -6.46 6.31
CA LYS A 130 -10.05 -7.20 5.18
C LYS A 130 -9.02 -7.78 4.18
N ASP A 131 -7.86 -7.15 4.03
CA ASP A 131 -6.72 -7.67 3.27
C ASP A 131 -5.66 -8.18 4.24
N VAL A 132 -5.39 -9.48 4.25
CA VAL A 132 -4.44 -10.09 5.18
C VAL A 132 -3.07 -10.16 4.52
N ILE A 133 -2.03 -9.78 5.26
CA ILE A 133 -0.64 -10.09 4.88
C ILE A 133 -0.23 -11.36 5.61
N ALA A 134 0.25 -12.36 4.88
CA ALA A 134 0.62 -13.65 5.41
C ALA A 134 2.00 -14.10 4.93
N ARG A 135 2.62 -14.89 5.79
CA ARG A 135 3.80 -15.69 5.45
C ARG A 135 3.37 -17.02 4.84
N VAL A 136 3.98 -17.39 3.72
CA VAL A 136 3.83 -18.73 3.13
C VAL A 136 5.19 -19.31 2.79
N LYS A 137 5.58 -20.40 3.44
CA LYS A 137 6.81 -21.14 3.14
C LYS A 137 6.53 -22.29 2.18
N ILE A 138 7.27 -22.37 1.08
CA ILE A 138 7.17 -23.48 0.13
C ILE A 138 7.88 -24.71 0.72
N ARG A 139 7.10 -25.73 1.09
CA ARG A 139 7.60 -26.95 1.74
C ARG A 139 7.80 -28.09 0.76
N GLN A 140 8.50 -29.12 1.23
CA GLN A 140 8.70 -30.36 0.49
C GLN A 140 7.36 -30.96 0.08
N GLY A 141 7.24 -31.42 -1.17
CA GLY A 141 6.00 -31.97 -1.72
C GLY A 141 5.00 -30.91 -2.21
N SER A 142 5.39 -29.64 -2.24
CA SER A 142 4.59 -28.58 -2.84
C SER A 142 4.58 -28.66 -4.38
N ASN A 143 3.40 -28.54 -4.97
CA ASN A 143 3.18 -28.62 -6.41
C ASN A 143 3.60 -27.34 -7.16
N ILE A 144 3.99 -26.29 -6.43
CA ILE A 144 4.40 -25.00 -7.01
C ILE A 144 5.92 -24.85 -7.12
N ILE A 145 6.70 -25.84 -6.64
CA ILE A 145 8.17 -25.86 -6.79
C ILE A 145 8.51 -25.92 -8.29
N GLY A 146 9.41 -25.04 -8.72
CA GLY A 146 9.85 -24.91 -10.11
C GLY A 146 8.84 -24.20 -11.04
N ARG A 147 7.72 -23.70 -10.51
CA ARG A 147 6.72 -22.93 -11.29
C ARG A 147 6.96 -21.43 -11.17
N SER A 148 6.55 -20.68 -12.19
CA SER A 148 6.54 -19.22 -12.13
C SER A 148 5.37 -18.70 -11.27
N LEU A 149 5.49 -17.50 -10.71
CA LEU A 149 4.38 -16.84 -10.01
C LEU A 149 3.12 -16.75 -10.87
N LYS A 150 3.28 -16.44 -12.16
CA LYS A 150 2.19 -16.41 -13.14
C LYS A 150 1.46 -17.75 -13.26
N ASP A 151 2.19 -18.85 -13.21
CA ASP A 151 1.58 -20.18 -13.28
C ASP A 151 0.86 -20.53 -11.98
N VAL A 152 1.38 -20.11 -10.82
CA VAL A 152 0.70 -20.30 -9.54
C VAL A 152 -0.64 -19.55 -9.49
N HIS A 153 -0.68 -18.31 -9.95
CA HIS A 153 -1.92 -17.53 -10.07
C HIS A 153 -2.96 -18.27 -10.92
N LYS A 154 -2.54 -18.84 -12.06
CA LYS A 154 -3.44 -19.62 -12.92
C LYS A 154 -3.94 -20.92 -12.29
N ILE A 155 -3.12 -21.59 -11.48
CA ILE A 155 -3.49 -22.84 -10.82
C ILE A 155 -4.55 -22.60 -9.76
N LEU A 156 -4.38 -21.54 -8.99
CA LEU A 156 -5.24 -21.26 -7.84
C LEU A 156 -6.53 -20.55 -8.22
N ASP A 157 -6.55 -19.82 -9.35
CA ASP A 157 -7.67 -18.97 -9.74
C ASP A 157 -8.13 -18.01 -8.63
N VAL A 158 -7.18 -17.59 -7.78
CA VAL A 158 -7.38 -16.61 -6.70
C VAL A 158 -6.41 -15.46 -6.88
N ALA A 159 -6.87 -14.26 -6.55
CA ALA A 159 -6.00 -13.09 -6.53
C ALA A 159 -5.25 -13.00 -5.20
N PHE A 160 -3.93 -12.91 -5.28
CA PHE A 160 -3.04 -12.52 -4.20
C PHE A 160 -1.87 -11.77 -4.81
N ASP A 161 -1.20 -10.95 -4.01
CA ASP A 161 0.01 -10.25 -4.42
C ASP A 161 1.21 -10.81 -3.64
N VAL A 162 2.31 -11.10 -4.33
CA VAL A 162 3.56 -11.53 -3.68
C VAL A 162 4.44 -10.29 -3.51
N ILE A 163 4.39 -9.74 -2.30
CA ILE A 163 5.10 -8.53 -1.90
C ILE A 163 6.62 -8.78 -1.90
N ALA A 164 7.03 -9.93 -1.35
CA ALA A 164 8.44 -10.28 -1.24
C ALA A 164 8.65 -11.80 -1.20
N VAL A 165 9.81 -12.24 -1.64
CA VAL A 165 10.30 -13.62 -1.50
C VAL A 165 11.61 -13.60 -0.74
N ARG A 166 11.65 -14.30 0.38
CA ARG A 166 12.92 -14.62 1.04
C ARG A 166 13.45 -15.94 0.48
N ARG A 167 14.58 -15.86 -0.20
CA ARG A 167 15.37 -17.03 -0.62
C ARG A 167 16.67 -17.03 0.17
N ASP A 168 16.84 -18.05 1.01
CA ASP A 168 17.95 -18.16 1.95
C ASP A 168 18.07 -16.94 2.88
N MET A 169 19.12 -16.14 2.64
CA MET A 169 19.44 -14.91 3.39
C MET A 169 19.15 -13.64 2.58
N ARG A 170 18.56 -13.76 1.39
CA ARG A 170 18.26 -12.63 0.50
C ARG A 170 16.75 -12.42 0.42
N TRP A 171 16.37 -11.15 0.35
CA TRP A 171 15.02 -10.73 0.01
C TRP A 171 14.98 -10.33 -1.47
N ILE A 172 13.94 -10.79 -2.15
CA ILE A 172 13.56 -10.37 -3.49
C ILE A 172 12.24 -9.65 -3.31
N LEU A 173 12.24 -8.34 -3.54
CA LEU A 173 11.06 -7.50 -3.43
C LEU A 173 10.36 -7.44 -4.78
N GLU A 174 9.02 -7.41 -4.77
CA GLU A 174 8.18 -7.32 -5.98
C GLU A 174 8.64 -8.31 -7.09
N PRO A 175 8.72 -9.62 -6.79
CA PRO A 175 9.12 -10.62 -7.76
C PRO A 175 8.25 -10.53 -9.03
N LYS A 176 8.91 -10.43 -10.19
CA LYS A 176 8.22 -10.40 -11.50
C LYS A 176 7.38 -11.66 -11.70
N ALA A 177 6.38 -11.58 -12.57
CA ALA A 177 5.44 -12.68 -12.82
C ALA A 177 6.13 -13.99 -13.32
N ASP A 178 7.30 -13.88 -13.96
CA ASP A 178 8.13 -15.00 -14.42
C ASP A 178 9.09 -15.54 -13.34
N TYR A 179 9.10 -14.94 -12.13
CA TYR A 179 9.90 -15.40 -11.01
C TYR A 179 9.56 -16.84 -10.66
N THR A 180 10.57 -17.71 -10.71
CA THR A 180 10.43 -19.15 -10.45
C THR A 180 10.59 -19.44 -8.97
N LEU A 181 9.59 -20.12 -8.40
CA LEU A 181 9.53 -20.50 -7.00
C LEU A 181 10.37 -21.75 -6.70
N ASN A 182 11.13 -21.72 -5.62
CA ASN A 182 11.99 -22.81 -5.18
C ASN A 182 11.56 -23.38 -3.83
N LEU A 183 12.02 -24.61 -3.54
CA LEU A 183 11.90 -25.20 -2.22
C LEU A 183 12.53 -24.26 -1.17
N ASN A 184 11.85 -24.09 -0.02
CA ASN A 184 12.22 -23.20 1.08
C ASN A 184 12.10 -21.70 0.84
N ASP A 185 11.66 -21.25 -0.33
CA ASP A 185 11.25 -19.86 -0.49
C ASP A 185 10.17 -19.51 0.54
N VAL A 186 10.27 -18.32 1.12
CA VAL A 186 9.23 -17.76 1.99
C VAL A 186 8.63 -16.56 1.28
N LEU A 187 7.38 -16.71 0.88
CA LEU A 187 6.58 -15.66 0.27
C LEU A 187 5.94 -14.82 1.37
N ILE A 188 5.99 -13.50 1.18
CA ILE A 188 5.16 -12.53 1.88
C ILE A 188 4.08 -12.15 0.90
N VAL A 189 2.85 -12.52 1.24
CA VAL A 189 1.70 -12.40 0.35
C VAL A 189 0.62 -11.58 0.99
N ARG A 190 -0.02 -10.73 0.19
CA ARG A 190 -1.21 -9.98 0.58
C ARG A 190 -2.39 -10.48 -0.23
N GLY A 191 -3.52 -10.67 0.42
CA GLY A 191 -4.75 -11.07 -0.25
C GLY A 191 -5.87 -11.35 0.72
N THR A 192 -6.98 -11.88 0.19
CA THR A 192 -8.08 -12.34 1.04
C THR A 192 -7.63 -13.53 1.90
N LEU A 193 -8.34 -13.76 3.00
CA LEU A 193 -8.08 -14.92 3.86
C LEU A 193 -8.23 -16.23 3.06
N GLU A 194 -9.19 -16.28 2.14
CA GLU A 194 -9.44 -17.40 1.23
C GLU A 194 -8.26 -17.62 0.27
N SER A 195 -7.79 -16.56 -0.38
CA SER A 195 -6.63 -16.61 -1.29
C SER A 195 -5.37 -17.14 -0.59
N ILE A 196 -5.12 -16.64 0.63
CA ILE A 196 -3.96 -17.07 1.43
C ILE A 196 -4.08 -18.53 1.85
N LYS A 197 -5.28 -18.99 2.26
CA LYS A 197 -5.51 -20.40 2.61
C LYS A 197 -5.25 -21.32 1.41
N ALA A 198 -5.77 -20.97 0.23
CA ALA A 198 -5.55 -21.73 -0.99
C ALA A 198 -4.05 -21.81 -1.36
N LEU A 199 -3.34 -20.68 -1.23
CA LEU A 199 -1.90 -20.64 -1.48
C LEU A 199 -1.09 -21.48 -0.49
N LYS A 200 -1.44 -21.44 0.81
CA LYS A 200 -0.79 -22.29 1.84
C LYS A 200 -0.97 -23.77 1.56
N GLU A 201 -2.14 -24.17 1.10
CA GLU A 201 -2.46 -25.56 0.80
C GLU A 201 -1.59 -26.12 -0.33
N VAL A 202 -1.41 -25.35 -1.41
CA VAL A 202 -0.52 -25.76 -2.52
C VAL A 202 0.96 -25.63 -2.15
N ALA A 203 1.32 -24.68 -1.28
CA ALA A 203 2.66 -24.54 -0.71
C ALA A 203 3.02 -25.64 0.30
N LYS A 204 2.04 -26.47 0.69
CA LYS A 204 2.14 -27.47 1.77
C LYS A 204 2.58 -26.84 3.10
N ASP A 205 2.24 -25.56 3.30
CA ASP A 205 2.59 -24.81 4.51
C ASP A 205 1.49 -24.97 5.56
N TYR A 206 1.46 -26.17 6.15
CA TYR A 206 0.46 -26.57 7.15
C TYR A 206 0.85 -26.21 8.59
N GLU A 207 2.03 -25.61 8.81
CA GLU A 207 2.44 -25.19 10.15
C GLU A 207 1.70 -23.94 10.64
N GLU A 208 1.47 -23.94 11.95
CA GLU A 208 0.36 -23.36 12.68
C GLU A 208 0.18 -21.85 12.51
N TYR A 209 -1.09 -21.42 12.59
CA TYR A 209 -1.42 -20.08 13.10
C TYR A 209 -0.51 -19.76 14.29
N PRO A 210 -0.06 -18.49 14.47
CA PRO A 210 0.64 -18.16 15.70
C PRO A 210 -0.20 -18.65 16.89
N ARG A 211 0.45 -19.34 17.85
CA ARG A 211 -0.08 -19.67 19.19
C ARG A 211 -1.06 -18.58 19.60
N GLU A 212 -2.24 -18.95 20.14
CA GLU A 212 -3.26 -18.00 20.62
C GLU A 212 -2.60 -16.72 21.12
N LEU A 213 -2.58 -15.70 20.26
CA LEU A 213 -1.92 -14.45 20.59
C LEU A 213 -2.81 -13.80 21.64
N GLU A 214 -2.23 -13.42 22.78
CA GLU A 214 -2.93 -12.53 23.69
C GLU A 214 -3.37 -11.30 22.90
N LYS A 215 -4.69 -11.10 22.82
CA LYS A 215 -5.28 -10.01 22.06
C LYS A 215 -5.31 -8.78 22.97
N PRO A 216 -4.89 -7.60 22.48
CA PRO A 216 -5.13 -6.37 23.22
C PRO A 216 -6.63 -6.21 23.50
N PRO A 217 -7.00 -5.35 24.46
CA PRO A 217 -8.36 -4.87 24.60
C PRO A 217 -8.96 -4.52 23.24
N LYS A 218 -10.18 -5.02 22.98
CA LYS A 218 -10.85 -4.88 21.67
C LYS A 218 -10.93 -3.43 21.19
N ALA A 219 -11.04 -2.47 22.11
CA ALA A 219 -11.05 -1.04 21.83
C ALA A 219 -9.75 -0.57 21.13
N ILE A 220 -8.59 -1.01 21.60
CA ILE A 220 -7.28 -0.66 21.03
C ILE A 220 -7.12 -1.28 19.64
N ILE A 221 -7.47 -2.56 19.50
CA ILE A 221 -7.44 -3.23 18.19
C ILE A 221 -8.30 -2.45 17.18
N THR A 222 -9.54 -2.14 17.59
CA THR A 222 -10.51 -1.46 16.72
C THR A 222 -10.04 -0.06 16.35
N GLY A 223 -9.50 0.70 17.31
CA GLY A 223 -8.99 2.05 17.07
C GLY A 223 -7.80 2.07 16.13
N LEU A 224 -6.81 1.20 16.34
CA LEU A 224 -5.63 1.12 15.49
C LEU A 224 -5.97 0.66 14.06
N LEU A 225 -6.84 -0.35 13.93
CA LEU A 225 -7.33 -0.79 12.62
C LEU A 225 -8.07 0.34 11.90
N LYS A 226 -8.89 1.11 12.61
CA LYS A 226 -9.62 2.23 12.01
C LYS A 226 -8.67 3.32 11.52
N LEU A 227 -7.63 3.67 12.29
CA LEU A 227 -6.58 4.59 11.85
C LEU A 227 -5.90 4.09 10.58
N LYS A 228 -5.51 2.81 10.56
CA LYS A 228 -4.89 2.18 9.39
C LYS A 228 -5.79 2.23 8.16
N GLU A 229 -7.04 1.79 8.28
CA GLU A 229 -7.98 1.74 7.16
C GLU A 229 -8.26 3.14 6.56
N VAL A 230 -8.39 4.15 7.42
CA VAL A 230 -8.70 5.51 6.97
C VAL A 230 -7.47 6.19 6.36
N SER A 231 -6.28 6.04 6.97
CA SER A 231 -5.03 6.58 6.41
C SER A 231 -4.71 5.96 5.04
N GLU A 232 -4.85 4.65 4.87
CA GLU A 232 -4.70 3.98 3.57
C GLU A 232 -5.70 4.49 2.54
N LEU A 233 -6.98 4.63 2.91
CA LEU A 233 -8.00 5.22 2.04
C LEU A 233 -7.62 6.64 1.61
N MET A 234 -7.16 7.48 2.54
CA MET A 234 -6.76 8.85 2.26
C MET A 234 -5.64 8.92 1.22
N VAL A 235 -4.63 8.04 1.28
CA VAL A 235 -3.55 7.96 0.28
C VAL A 235 -4.13 7.71 -1.11
N TYR A 236 -5.05 6.76 -1.25
CA TYR A 236 -5.68 6.48 -2.55
C TYR A 236 -6.55 7.64 -3.04
N LEU A 237 -7.33 8.27 -2.16
CA LEU A 237 -8.14 9.43 -2.51
C LEU A 237 -7.28 10.64 -2.90
N ALA A 238 -6.13 10.82 -2.26
CA ALA A 238 -5.18 11.87 -2.61
C ALA A 238 -4.64 11.67 -4.04
N TYR A 239 -4.19 10.45 -4.37
CA TYR A 239 -3.84 10.08 -5.74
C TYR A 239 -4.99 10.29 -6.73
N MET A 240 -6.21 9.89 -6.36
CA MET A 240 -7.39 10.11 -7.20
C MET A 240 -7.65 11.59 -7.45
N SER A 241 -7.51 12.44 -6.43
CA SER A 241 -7.73 13.88 -6.56
C SER A 241 -6.72 14.52 -7.53
N ILE A 242 -5.46 14.07 -7.50
CA ILE A 242 -4.41 14.49 -8.44
C ILE A 242 -4.74 14.02 -9.86
N MET A 243 -5.09 12.73 -10.03
CA MET A 243 -5.37 12.14 -11.33
C MET A 243 -6.60 12.76 -12.00
N THR A 244 -7.66 13.01 -11.23
CA THR A 244 -8.95 13.53 -11.74
C THR A 244 -9.04 15.05 -11.67
N LYS A 245 -8.05 15.73 -11.07
CA LYS A 245 -8.07 17.16 -10.73
C LYS A 245 -9.34 17.55 -9.95
N SER A 246 -9.86 16.63 -9.13
CA SER A 246 -11.13 16.82 -8.41
C SER A 246 -10.93 17.53 -7.08
N ILE A 247 -11.39 18.78 -7.01
CA ILE A 247 -11.42 19.58 -5.78
C ILE A 247 -12.32 18.92 -4.72
N GLU A 248 -13.40 18.26 -5.13
CA GLU A 248 -14.33 17.59 -4.21
C GLU A 248 -13.66 16.41 -3.48
N ILE A 249 -12.93 15.57 -4.22
CA ILE A 249 -12.15 14.47 -3.63
C ILE A 249 -11.07 15.03 -2.71
N ALA A 250 -10.35 16.08 -3.15
CA ALA A 250 -9.31 16.70 -2.32
C ALA A 250 -9.86 17.29 -1.02
N LYS A 251 -11.03 17.94 -1.05
CA LYS A 251 -11.71 18.42 0.17
C LYS A 251 -12.10 17.28 1.10
N HIS A 252 -12.53 16.15 0.53
CA HIS A 252 -12.84 14.97 1.32
C HIS A 252 -11.59 14.41 2.01
N VAL A 253 -10.43 14.38 1.34
CA VAL A 253 -9.16 13.99 1.97
C VAL A 253 -8.83 14.90 3.15
N LEU A 254 -8.93 16.22 3.00
CA LEU A 254 -8.68 17.15 4.12
C LEU A 254 -9.68 16.95 5.26
N SER A 255 -10.97 16.72 4.97
CA SER A 255 -11.94 16.39 6.01
C SER A 255 -11.67 15.05 6.71
N LEU A 256 -11.03 14.10 6.02
CA LEU A 256 -10.61 12.83 6.63
C LEU A 256 -9.37 13.01 7.51
N GLU A 257 -8.48 13.95 7.21
CA GLU A 257 -7.35 14.31 8.08
C GLU A 257 -7.85 14.82 9.44
N ASP A 258 -8.74 15.84 9.44
CA ASP A 258 -9.43 16.31 10.65
C ASP A 258 -10.08 15.14 11.44
N TYR A 259 -10.66 14.16 10.73
CA TYR A 259 -11.24 12.98 11.35
C TYR A 259 -10.19 12.04 11.95
N VAL A 260 -9.08 11.80 11.24
CA VAL A 260 -7.96 10.96 11.69
C VAL A 260 -7.29 11.58 12.92
N ASP A 261 -7.05 12.88 12.95
CA ASP A 261 -6.49 13.59 14.11
C ASP A 261 -7.32 13.34 15.37
N ASN A 262 -8.63 13.52 15.24
CA ASN A 262 -9.57 13.27 16.33
C ASN A 262 -9.60 11.80 16.74
N LEU A 263 -9.50 10.88 15.78
CA LEU A 263 -9.44 9.44 16.04
C LEU A 263 -8.13 9.05 16.74
N TYR A 264 -7.01 9.64 16.35
CA TYR A 264 -5.70 9.42 16.92
C TYR A 264 -5.63 9.89 18.37
N VAL A 265 -6.12 11.11 18.66
CA VAL A 265 -6.21 11.61 20.04
C VAL A 265 -7.07 10.70 20.92
N LYS A 266 -8.23 10.26 20.42
CA LYS A 266 -9.10 9.30 21.14
C LYS A 266 -8.40 7.97 21.39
N TYR A 267 -7.70 7.46 20.38
CA TYR A 267 -6.92 6.22 20.50
C TYR A 267 -5.82 6.33 21.56
N MET A 268 -5.09 7.45 21.62
CA MET A 268 -4.07 7.68 22.64
C MET A 268 -4.67 7.66 24.05
N VAL A 269 -5.76 8.41 24.27
CA VAL A 269 -6.43 8.47 25.57
C VAL A 269 -6.90 7.08 26.02
N GLU A 270 -7.53 6.32 25.11
CA GLU A 270 -8.05 4.98 25.42
C GLU A 270 -6.93 3.97 25.69
N SER A 271 -5.82 4.06 24.94
CA SER A 271 -4.64 3.23 25.15
C SER A 271 -4.01 3.50 26.53
N ILE A 272 -3.92 4.77 26.93
CA ILE A 272 -3.42 5.15 28.27
C ILE A 272 -4.37 4.68 29.38
N ARG A 273 -5.69 4.78 29.19
CA ARG A 273 -6.68 4.27 30.17
C ARG A 273 -6.61 2.76 30.35
N SER A 274 -6.26 2.04 29.28
CA SER A 274 -6.10 0.59 29.28
C SER A 274 -4.70 0.14 29.72
N SER A 275 -3.87 1.05 30.25
CA SER A 275 -2.47 0.76 30.64
C SER A 275 -2.32 -0.25 31.78
N SER A 276 -3.38 -0.52 32.55
CA SER A 276 -3.38 -1.61 33.54
C SER A 276 -3.33 -3.00 32.91
N ASP A 277 -3.78 -3.12 31.66
CA ASP A 277 -4.03 -4.41 30.99
C ASP A 277 -2.93 -4.75 29.97
N ILE A 278 -1.95 -3.85 29.78
CA ILE A 278 -0.91 -3.94 28.74
C ILE A 278 0.42 -3.49 29.33
N SER A 279 1.52 -4.13 28.93
CA SER A 279 2.86 -3.70 29.36
C SER A 279 3.17 -2.29 28.87
N SER A 280 4.01 -1.56 29.59
CA SER A 280 4.46 -0.22 29.18
C SER A 280 5.15 -0.26 27.82
N GLU A 281 5.94 -1.31 27.56
CA GLU A 281 6.64 -1.53 26.29
C GLU A 281 5.67 -1.73 25.11
N ASP A 282 4.59 -2.48 25.32
CA ASP A 282 3.55 -2.73 24.32
C ASP A 282 2.69 -1.50 24.07
N LEU A 283 2.35 -0.77 25.13
CA LEU A 283 1.64 0.50 25.01
C LEU A 283 2.46 1.51 24.20
N VAL A 284 3.75 1.66 24.49
CA VAL A 284 4.65 2.51 23.71
C VAL A 284 4.72 2.05 22.26
N SER A 285 4.79 0.74 22.02
CA SER A 285 4.81 0.16 20.67
C SER A 285 3.53 0.47 19.89
N LEU A 286 2.37 0.30 20.52
CA LEU A 286 1.04 0.61 19.95
C LEU A 286 0.87 2.09 19.64
N LEU A 287 1.34 2.97 20.52
CA LEU A 287 1.29 4.42 20.31
C LEU A 287 2.21 4.83 19.15
N ARG A 288 3.43 4.29 19.08
CA ARG A 288 4.35 4.56 17.96
C ARG A 288 3.77 4.19 16.60
N ILE A 289 3.12 3.02 16.51
CA ILE A 289 2.45 2.61 15.26
C ILE A 289 1.31 3.56 14.92
N ALA A 290 0.52 3.98 15.91
CA ALA A 290 -0.58 4.92 15.68
C ALA A 290 -0.08 6.29 15.21
N THR A 291 0.99 6.82 15.80
CA THR A 291 1.64 8.07 15.36
C THR A 291 2.10 7.95 13.92
N ALA A 292 2.85 6.90 13.58
CA ALA A 292 3.30 6.70 12.21
C ALA A 292 2.13 6.49 11.21
N THR A 293 1.04 5.87 11.65
CA THR A 293 -0.17 5.70 10.83
C THR A 293 -0.89 7.03 10.58
N GLU A 294 -0.90 7.94 11.56
CA GLU A 294 -1.41 9.31 11.38
C GLU A 294 -0.50 10.14 10.45
N MET A 295 0.82 10.00 10.54
CA MET A 295 1.75 10.64 9.59
C MET A 295 1.51 10.20 8.13
N ILE A 296 1.01 8.98 7.88
CA ILE A 296 0.59 8.54 6.54
C ILE A 296 -0.65 9.34 6.07
N ALA A 297 -1.60 9.60 6.97
CA ALA A 297 -2.78 10.41 6.69
C ALA A 297 -2.39 11.87 6.39
N ASP A 298 -1.48 12.46 7.16
CA ASP A 298 -0.95 13.81 6.93
C ASP A 298 -0.30 13.93 5.55
N ALA A 299 0.54 12.94 5.20
CA ALA A 299 1.18 12.91 3.89
C ALA A 299 0.13 12.87 2.76
N ALA A 300 -0.96 12.13 2.93
CA ALA A 300 -2.06 12.11 1.98
C ALA A 300 -2.79 13.46 1.90
N ALA A 301 -3.01 14.15 3.02
CA ALA A 301 -3.59 15.48 3.05
C ALA A 301 -2.71 16.51 2.30
N GLU A 302 -1.40 16.48 2.52
CA GLU A 302 -0.44 17.34 1.81
C GLU A 302 -0.45 17.13 0.28
N MET A 303 -0.63 15.88 -0.16
CA MET A 303 -0.80 15.56 -1.60
C MET A 303 -2.08 16.19 -2.15
N ALA A 304 -3.19 16.13 -1.42
CA ALA A 304 -4.47 16.66 -1.86
C ALA A 304 -4.54 18.20 -1.80
N GLU A 305 -3.81 18.81 -0.86
CA GLU A 305 -3.81 20.26 -0.61
C GLU A 305 -3.44 21.08 -1.86
N ILE A 306 -2.56 20.56 -2.72
CA ILE A 306 -2.14 21.26 -3.95
C ILE A 306 -3.33 21.55 -4.87
N ILE A 307 -4.32 20.63 -4.90
CA ILE A 307 -5.53 20.77 -5.72
C ILE A 307 -6.42 21.88 -5.15
N ILE A 308 -6.53 21.95 -3.82
CA ILE A 308 -7.30 22.99 -3.11
C ILE A 308 -6.69 24.37 -3.32
N ARG A 309 -5.35 24.46 -3.35
CA ARG A 309 -4.62 25.70 -3.62
C ARG A 309 -4.67 26.14 -5.10
N GLY A 310 -5.42 25.41 -5.94
CA GLY A 310 -5.57 25.73 -7.36
C GLY A 310 -4.30 25.50 -8.18
N LEU A 311 -3.37 24.67 -7.69
CA LEU A 311 -2.22 24.23 -8.48
C LEU A 311 -2.68 23.14 -9.44
N GLU A 312 -2.39 23.34 -10.71
CA GLU A 312 -2.64 22.31 -11.71
C GLU A 312 -1.54 21.22 -11.61
N PRO A 313 -1.91 19.94 -11.41
CA PRO A 313 -0.96 18.84 -11.40
C PRO A 313 -0.16 18.75 -12.70
N HIS A 314 1.14 18.49 -12.59
CA HIS A 314 1.98 18.24 -13.75
C HIS A 314 1.48 17.00 -14.52
N PRO A 315 1.41 17.01 -15.87
CA PRO A 315 0.84 15.90 -16.66
C PRO A 315 1.46 14.53 -16.37
N ILE A 316 2.76 14.46 -16.09
CA ILE A 316 3.45 13.21 -15.75
C ILE A 316 2.87 12.51 -14.52
N LEU A 317 2.19 13.24 -13.62
CA LEU A 317 1.61 12.64 -12.42
C LEU A 317 0.48 11.68 -12.78
N SER A 318 -0.32 11.98 -13.82
CA SER A 318 -1.34 11.04 -14.29
C SER A 318 -0.72 9.72 -14.74
N ASP A 319 0.41 9.76 -15.45
CA ASP A 319 1.13 8.55 -15.87
C ASP A 319 1.67 7.76 -14.66
N VAL A 320 2.29 8.47 -13.71
CA VAL A 320 2.84 7.85 -12.48
C VAL A 320 1.76 7.12 -11.70
N LEU A 321 0.55 7.67 -11.63
CA LEU A 321 -0.56 7.11 -10.86
C LEU A 321 -1.26 5.95 -11.57
N GLN A 322 -1.23 5.92 -12.91
CA GLN A 322 -1.75 4.81 -13.70
C GLN A 322 -0.76 3.64 -13.81
N GLU A 323 0.52 3.87 -13.53
CA GLU A 323 1.58 2.86 -13.54
C GLU A 323 2.00 2.43 -12.13
N GLY A 324 2.54 1.21 -12.03
CA GLY A 324 2.94 0.59 -10.77
C GLY A 324 2.10 -0.62 -10.40
N LEU A 325 2.39 -1.20 -9.23
CA LEU A 325 1.74 -2.42 -8.75
C LEU A 325 0.27 -2.18 -8.39
N GLU A 326 0.02 -1.16 -7.58
CA GLU A 326 -1.34 -0.70 -7.27
C GLU A 326 -1.76 0.36 -8.27
N ARG A 327 -2.95 0.16 -8.86
CA ARG A 327 -3.53 1.02 -9.88
C ARG A 327 -4.94 1.46 -9.47
N ILE A 328 -5.32 2.63 -9.97
CA ILE A 328 -6.69 3.12 -9.91
C ILE A 328 -7.27 3.05 -11.33
N LEU A 329 -8.24 2.16 -11.53
CA LEU A 329 -8.99 2.05 -12.77
C LEU A 329 -10.16 3.04 -12.74
N ILE A 330 -10.36 3.77 -13.83
CA ILE A 330 -11.54 4.61 -14.05
C ILE A 330 -12.40 3.90 -15.09
N ILE A 331 -13.58 3.42 -14.68
CA ILE A 331 -14.48 2.63 -15.53
C ILE A 331 -15.84 3.30 -15.56
N LYS A 332 -16.33 3.60 -16.76
CA LYS A 332 -17.75 3.96 -16.93
C LYS A 332 -18.59 2.69 -16.79
N ALA A 333 -19.48 2.65 -15.80
CA ALA A 333 -20.34 1.53 -15.51
C ALA A 333 -21.18 1.17 -16.73
N PRO A 334 -21.02 -0.04 -17.30
CA PRO A 334 -21.88 -0.48 -18.38
C PRO A 334 -23.30 -0.74 -17.84
N LYS A 335 -24.30 -0.69 -18.74
CA LYS A 335 -25.71 -0.97 -18.38
C LYS A 335 -25.92 -2.31 -17.68
N SER A 336 -25.03 -3.28 -17.88
CA SER A 336 -25.09 -4.58 -17.18
C SER A 336 -24.84 -4.50 -15.68
N LEU A 337 -24.27 -3.40 -15.18
CA LEU A 337 -24.08 -3.16 -13.74
C LEU A 337 -25.22 -2.36 -13.11
N ASP A 338 -26.15 -1.84 -13.92
CA ASP A 338 -27.25 -0.99 -13.45
C ASP A 338 -28.17 -1.78 -12.51
N GLY A 339 -28.40 -1.23 -11.32
CA GLY A 339 -29.21 -1.87 -10.28
C GLY A 339 -28.48 -2.94 -9.44
N LEU A 340 -27.22 -3.26 -9.73
CA LEU A 340 -26.42 -4.18 -8.91
C LEU A 340 -25.82 -3.48 -7.70
N LYS A 341 -25.83 -4.14 -6.55
CA LYS A 341 -25.07 -3.67 -5.38
C LYS A 341 -23.58 -3.88 -5.57
N ILE A 342 -22.75 -3.00 -5.01
CA ILE A 342 -21.29 -3.15 -5.01
C ILE A 342 -20.86 -4.52 -4.47
N GLY A 343 -21.49 -5.00 -3.39
CA GLY A 343 -21.20 -6.30 -2.80
C GLY A 343 -21.42 -7.48 -3.75
N ASP A 344 -22.38 -7.38 -4.66
CA ASP A 344 -22.73 -8.44 -5.62
C ASP A 344 -21.71 -8.57 -6.75
N LEU A 345 -20.92 -7.53 -6.99
CA LEU A 345 -19.83 -7.55 -7.97
C LEU A 345 -18.70 -8.51 -7.55
N LYS A 346 -18.59 -8.81 -6.25
CA LYS A 346 -17.56 -9.68 -5.65
C LYS A 346 -16.14 -9.28 -6.06
N LEU A 347 -15.87 -7.98 -6.21
CA LEU A 347 -14.56 -7.45 -6.59
C LEU A 347 -13.47 -7.79 -5.56
N SER A 348 -13.86 -7.99 -4.30
CA SER A 348 -12.98 -8.46 -3.22
C SER A 348 -12.28 -9.78 -3.55
N ASN A 349 -12.90 -10.66 -4.35
CA ASN A 349 -12.28 -11.92 -4.78
C ASN A 349 -11.03 -11.71 -5.65
N TYR A 350 -10.93 -10.53 -6.25
CA TYR A 350 -9.80 -10.11 -7.08
C TYR A 350 -8.91 -9.08 -6.37
N SER A 351 -9.07 -8.91 -5.04
CA SER A 351 -8.43 -7.86 -4.24
C SER A 351 -8.65 -6.46 -4.83
N ALA A 352 -9.86 -6.23 -5.36
CA ALA A 352 -10.26 -4.96 -5.95
C ALA A 352 -11.40 -4.31 -5.16
N PHE A 353 -11.36 -2.98 -5.05
CA PHE A 353 -12.27 -2.21 -4.20
C PHE A 353 -12.69 -0.92 -4.91
N ILE A 354 -13.99 -0.61 -4.88
CA ILE A 354 -14.48 0.69 -5.38
C ILE A 354 -14.16 1.75 -4.33
N LEU A 355 -13.33 2.71 -4.70
CA LEU A 355 -12.92 3.84 -3.85
C LEU A 355 -13.91 5.00 -3.94
N ALA A 356 -14.46 5.24 -5.14
CA ALA A 356 -15.48 6.27 -5.33
C ALA A 356 -16.35 5.97 -6.56
N ILE A 357 -17.54 6.57 -6.56
CA ILE A 357 -18.46 6.59 -7.70
C ILE A 357 -18.74 8.04 -8.04
N LYS A 358 -18.48 8.45 -9.28
CA LYS A 358 -19.01 9.71 -9.79
C LYS A 358 -20.35 9.46 -10.45
N ARG A 359 -21.39 10.01 -9.84
CA ARG A 359 -22.77 9.96 -10.30
C ARG A 359 -23.19 11.36 -10.67
N ASN A 360 -23.49 11.58 -11.95
CA ASN A 360 -23.70 12.92 -12.50
C ASN A 360 -22.47 13.83 -12.24
N ASN A 361 -22.64 14.86 -11.40
CA ASN A 361 -21.58 15.80 -11.01
C ASN A 361 -21.13 15.64 -9.56
N GLU A 362 -21.60 14.61 -8.84
CA GLU A 362 -21.26 14.39 -7.43
C GLU A 362 -20.40 13.14 -7.25
N TRP A 363 -19.54 13.17 -6.24
CA TRP A 363 -18.70 12.04 -5.86
C TRP A 363 -19.21 11.35 -4.60
N ILE A 364 -19.55 10.06 -4.73
CA ILE A 364 -19.81 9.17 -3.60
C ILE A 364 -18.48 8.53 -3.22
N ILE A 365 -17.90 8.96 -2.10
CA ILE A 365 -16.58 8.47 -1.62
C ILE A 365 -16.74 7.30 -0.66
N ASN A 366 -15.90 6.28 -0.83
CA ASN A 366 -15.89 5.04 -0.02
C ASN A 366 -17.30 4.42 0.12
N PRO A 367 -17.96 4.09 -1.00
CA PRO A 367 -19.33 3.61 -0.98
C PRO A 367 -19.47 2.29 -0.21
N SER A 368 -20.61 2.12 0.46
CA SER A 368 -20.92 0.88 1.17
C SER A 368 -21.15 -0.29 0.19
N ASN A 369 -21.06 -1.52 0.68
CA ASN A 369 -21.38 -2.70 -0.13
C ASN A 369 -22.85 -2.73 -0.60
N ASP A 370 -23.74 -2.00 0.09
CA ASP A 370 -25.15 -1.88 -0.27
C ASP A 370 -25.44 -0.76 -1.28
N GLU A 371 -24.44 0.08 -1.60
CA GLU A 371 -24.58 1.10 -2.64
C GLU A 371 -24.87 0.42 -3.97
N VAL A 372 -25.88 0.94 -4.67
CA VAL A 372 -26.34 0.41 -5.96
C VAL A 372 -25.67 1.18 -7.07
N VAL A 373 -25.03 0.48 -8.00
CA VAL A 373 -24.44 1.07 -9.20
C VAL A 373 -25.56 1.47 -10.15
N GLN A 374 -25.49 2.69 -10.67
CA GLN A 374 -26.43 3.21 -11.67
C GLN A 374 -25.78 3.23 -13.06
N GLY A 375 -26.60 3.14 -14.09
CA GLY A 375 -26.17 3.38 -15.47
C GLY A 375 -25.44 4.73 -15.60
N ASP A 376 -24.34 4.74 -16.35
CA ASP A 376 -23.45 5.90 -16.57
C ASP A 376 -22.61 6.37 -15.37
N ASP A 377 -22.72 5.74 -14.20
CA ASP A 377 -21.78 5.96 -13.08
C ASP A 377 -20.33 5.79 -13.56
N VAL A 378 -19.41 6.61 -13.05
CA VAL A 378 -17.96 6.40 -13.26
C VAL A 378 -17.37 5.84 -11.97
N LEU A 379 -16.97 4.58 -12.02
CA LEU A 379 -16.39 3.84 -10.90
C LEU A 379 -14.87 4.05 -10.87
N LEU A 380 -14.34 4.42 -9.71
CA LEU A 380 -12.91 4.42 -9.44
C LEU A 380 -12.58 3.21 -8.57
N ILE A 381 -11.77 2.31 -9.11
CA ILE A 381 -11.50 1.00 -8.50
C ILE A 381 -10.01 0.88 -8.25
N ARG A 382 -9.62 0.61 -7.00
CA ARG A 382 -8.29 0.13 -6.65
C ARG A 382 -8.17 -1.34 -7.05
N CYS A 383 -7.11 -1.70 -7.77
CA CYS A 383 -6.71 -3.10 -7.94
C CYS A 383 -5.19 -3.22 -8.13
N TYR A 384 -4.68 -4.44 -8.02
CA TYR A 384 -3.32 -4.79 -8.40
C TYR A 384 -3.23 -5.05 -9.92
N GLU A 385 -2.04 -4.88 -10.49
CA GLU A 385 -1.81 -5.11 -11.92
C GLU A 385 -2.10 -6.56 -12.33
N GLU A 386 -1.78 -7.52 -11.48
CA GLU A 386 -2.00 -8.96 -11.68
C GLU A 386 -3.49 -9.30 -11.78
N SER A 387 -4.33 -8.57 -11.04
CA SER A 387 -5.79 -8.73 -11.00
C SER A 387 -6.53 -7.88 -12.03
N ARG A 388 -5.83 -6.95 -12.69
CA ARG A 388 -6.46 -5.95 -13.56
C ARG A 388 -7.33 -6.58 -14.64
N LYS A 389 -6.84 -7.64 -15.29
CA LYS A 389 -7.55 -8.30 -16.38
C LYS A 389 -8.84 -8.95 -15.89
N GLN A 390 -8.78 -9.68 -14.77
CA GLN A 390 -9.95 -10.34 -14.17
C GLN A 390 -10.98 -9.32 -13.69
N VAL A 391 -10.53 -8.20 -13.10
CA VAL A 391 -11.42 -7.09 -12.68
C VAL A 391 -12.13 -6.48 -13.88
N LEU A 392 -11.39 -6.19 -14.96
CA LEU A 392 -11.98 -5.65 -16.19
C LEU A 392 -12.95 -6.65 -16.83
N GLU A 393 -12.59 -7.93 -16.92
CA GLU A 393 -13.49 -8.97 -17.42
C GLU A 393 -14.74 -9.06 -16.55
N LYS A 394 -14.61 -9.09 -15.22
CA LYS A 394 -15.76 -9.15 -14.31
C LYS A 394 -16.72 -7.97 -14.49
N LEU A 395 -16.19 -6.78 -14.74
CA LEU A 395 -16.97 -5.55 -14.90
C LEU A 395 -17.45 -5.31 -16.33
N MET A 396 -16.81 -5.91 -17.34
CA MET A 396 -17.12 -5.76 -18.77
C MET A 396 -17.75 -6.99 -19.42
N VAL A 397 -17.92 -8.11 -18.72
CA VAL A 397 -18.57 -9.31 -19.26
C VAL A 397 -20.07 -9.06 -19.50
N LYS A 398 -20.33 -8.84 -20.79
CA LYS A 398 -21.47 -9.20 -21.65
C LYS A 398 -22.79 -9.51 -20.94
N GLY A 399 -23.77 -8.64 -21.16
CA GLY A 399 -25.15 -9.10 -21.27
C GLY A 399 -25.23 -10.26 -22.26
N GLN A 400 -25.83 -11.35 -21.80
CA GLN A 400 -26.50 -12.31 -22.68
C GLN A 400 -27.77 -11.68 -23.24
#